data_AF-A0A1B1A1Z9-F1
#
_entry.id   AF-A0A1B1A1Z9-F1
#
_cell.length_a   1.000
_cell.length_b   1.000
_cell.length_c   1.000
_cell.angle_alpha   90.00
_cell.angle_beta   90.00
_cell.angle_gamma   90.00
#
_symmetry.space_group_name_H-M   'P 1'
#
loop_
_entity.id
_entity.type
_entity.pdbx_description
1 polymer ?
#
loop_
_entity_poly.entity_id
_entity_poly.type
_entity_poly.pdbx_seq_one_letter_code
_entity_poly.pdbx_strand_id
1 'polypeptide(L)'
;MPVQQLFVKESDIAKMLGHDVKWLRSNSETLERQYGFPKIDPAIGMRHREAVEEWARERNARTAKARSERLKETNHTENHDAF
;
A
#
# COMPACT_ATOMS: atom_id res chain seq x y z
N MET A 1 -14.00 -5.62 -23.82
CA MET A 1 -13.42 -5.81 -22.48
C MET A 1 -11.95 -5.41 -22.55
N PRO A 2 -11.48 -4.40 -21.79
CA PRO A 2 -10.05 -4.08 -21.78
C PRO A 2 -9.28 -5.27 -21.19
N VAL A 3 -8.22 -5.69 -21.88
CA VAL A 3 -7.34 -6.79 -21.45
C VAL A 3 -6.61 -6.30 -20.20
N GLN A 4 -7.06 -6.73 -19.03
CA GLN A 4 -6.37 -6.40 -17.78
C GLN A 4 -5.03 -7.13 -17.80
N GLN A 5 -3.94 -6.37 -17.90
CA GLN A 5 -2.60 -6.95 -17.82
C GLN A 5 -2.47 -7.74 -16.51
N LEU A 6 -2.28 -9.05 -16.60
CA LEU A 6 -2.18 -9.96 -15.45
C LEU A 6 -0.96 -9.65 -14.56
N PHE A 7 0.03 -8.94 -15.11
CA PHE A 7 1.29 -8.62 -14.46
C PHE A 7 1.53 -7.12 -14.43
N VAL A 8 2.08 -6.64 -13.31
CA VAL A 8 2.45 -5.24 -13.15
C VAL A 8 3.96 -5.13 -13.02
N LYS A 9 4.54 -4.16 -13.73
CA LYS A 9 5.99 -3.89 -13.68
C LYS A 9 6.35 -3.24 -12.35
N GLU A 10 7.53 -3.55 -11.86
CA GLU A 10 8.07 -2.94 -10.63
C GLU A 10 8.08 -1.41 -10.68
N SER A 11 8.29 -0.82 -11.86
CA SER A 11 8.22 0.62 -12.10
C SER A 11 6.84 1.22 -11.80
N ASP A 12 5.78 0.50 -12.14
CA ASP A 12 4.41 0.94 -11.85
C ASP A 12 4.11 0.82 -10.35
N ILE A 13 4.55 -0.27 -9.72
CA ILE A 13 4.40 -0.45 -8.27
C ILE A 13 5.15 0.63 -7.50
N ALA A 14 6.39 0.93 -7.91
CA ALA A 14 7.19 1.97 -7.31
C ALA A 14 6.50 3.34 -7.42
N LYS A 15 5.95 3.67 -8.61
CA LYS A 15 5.14 4.89 -8.81
C LYS A 15 3.89 4.92 -7.92
N MET A 16 3.16 3.81 -7.80
CA MET A 16 2.00 3.71 -6.91
C MET A 16 2.37 3.96 -5.44
N LEU A 17 3.60 3.63 -5.06
CA LEU A 17 4.13 3.84 -3.72
C LEU A 17 4.80 5.22 -3.54
N GLY A 18 4.93 6.01 -4.61
CA GLY A 18 5.64 7.29 -4.57
C GLY A 18 7.17 7.14 -4.38
N HIS A 19 7.71 5.98 -4.75
CA HIS A 19 9.12 5.64 -4.59
C HIS A 19 9.74 5.18 -5.91
N ASP A 20 11.07 5.00 -5.90
CA ASP A 20 11.84 4.55 -7.05
C ASP A 20 11.98 3.01 -7.08
N VAL A 21 12.28 2.44 -8.24
CA VAL A 21 12.38 0.97 -8.40
C VAL A 21 13.53 0.39 -7.57
N LYS A 22 14.63 1.14 -7.44
CA LYS A 22 15.73 0.78 -6.56
C LYS A 22 15.28 0.67 -5.10
N TRP A 23 14.50 1.65 -4.64
CA TRP A 23 13.95 1.63 -3.28
C TRP A 23 13.02 0.44 -3.08
N LEU A 24 12.17 0.14 -4.08
CA LEU A 24 11.26 -1.00 -4.02
C LEU A 24 12.02 -2.32 -3.91
N ARG A 25 13.08 -2.52 -4.71
CA ARG A 25 13.90 -3.73 -4.65
C ARG A 25 14.70 -3.85 -3.36
N SER A 26 15.25 -2.75 -2.85
CA SER A 26 15.98 -2.76 -1.58
C SER A 26 15.07 -2.99 -0.36
N ASN A 27 13.81 -2.58 -0.44
CA ASN A 27 12.84 -2.76 0.65
C ASN A 27 11.85 -3.89 0.41
N SER A 28 11.92 -4.63 -0.70
CA SER A 28 10.90 -5.64 -1.03
C SER A 28 10.82 -6.73 0.02
N GLU A 29 11.95 -7.16 0.57
CA GLU A 29 12.01 -8.16 1.63
C GLU A 29 11.38 -7.66 2.94
N THR A 30 11.65 -6.40 3.29
CA THR A 30 11.03 -5.75 4.45
C THR A 30 9.53 -5.58 4.26
N LEU A 31 9.09 -5.18 3.05
CA LEU A 31 7.69 -5.02 2.70
C LEU A 31 6.95 -6.37 2.71
N GLU A 32 7.61 -7.44 2.27
CA GLU A 32 7.09 -8.81 2.36
C GLU A 32 6.88 -9.21 3.82
N ARG A 33 7.90 -9.06 4.66
CA ARG A 33 7.83 -9.43 6.08
C ARG A 33 6.84 -8.61 6.89
N GLN A 34 6.79 -7.30 6.68
CA GLN A 34 5.97 -6.40 7.50
C GLN A 34 4.54 -6.26 6.99
N TYR A 35 4.35 -6.28 5.67
CA TYR A 35 3.08 -5.94 5.04
C TYR A 35 2.55 -7.02 4.10
N GLY A 36 3.21 -8.17 3.97
CA GLY A 36 2.79 -9.24 3.06
C GLY A 36 2.89 -8.86 1.59
N PHE A 37 3.86 -8.00 1.24
CA PHE A 37 4.05 -7.56 -0.15
C PHE A 37 4.25 -8.76 -1.10
N PRO A 38 3.53 -8.80 -2.24
CA PRO A 38 3.53 -9.96 -3.13
C PRO A 38 4.90 -10.26 -3.73
N LYS A 39 5.23 -11.56 -3.73
CA LYS A 39 6.46 -12.11 -4.30
C LYS A 39 6.46 -11.99 -5.82
N ILE A 40 7.66 -11.99 -6.37
CA ILE A 40 7.88 -12.14 -7.81
C ILE A 40 7.53 -13.57 -8.19
N ASP A 41 6.72 -13.73 -9.24
CA ASP A 41 6.41 -15.04 -9.80
C ASP A 41 7.64 -15.59 -10.54
N PRO A 42 8.18 -16.75 -10.13
CA PRO A 42 9.41 -17.29 -10.72
C PRO A 42 9.24 -17.74 -12.17
N ALA A 43 8.02 -17.99 -12.66
CA ALA A 43 7.78 -18.42 -14.04
C ALA A 43 7.87 -17.26 -15.06
N ILE A 44 7.76 -16.02 -14.58
CA ILE A 44 7.49 -14.84 -15.41
C ILE A 44 8.39 -13.65 -15.04
N GLY A 45 9.02 -13.70 -13.86
CA GLY A 45 9.89 -12.65 -13.34
C GLY A 45 9.16 -11.37 -12.96
N MET A 46 7.82 -11.40 -12.83
CA MET A 46 6.97 -10.25 -12.51
C MET A 46 6.02 -10.55 -11.36
N ARG A 47 5.44 -9.50 -10.76
CA ARG A 47 4.42 -9.65 -9.71
C ARG A 47 3.03 -9.69 -10.36
N HIS A 48 2.17 -10.58 -9.86
CA HIS A 48 0.77 -10.63 -10.27
C HIS A 48 0.08 -9.32 -9.91
N ARG A 49 -0.58 -8.72 -10.88
CA ARG A 49 -1.28 -7.46 -10.71
C ARG A 49 -2.37 -7.56 -9.65
N GLU A 50 -3.14 -8.64 -9.67
CA GLU A 50 -4.21 -8.90 -8.70
C GLU A 50 -3.69 -8.85 -7.26
N ALA A 51 -2.60 -9.57 -6.98
CA ALA A 51 -1.98 -9.58 -5.66
C ALA A 51 -1.44 -8.21 -5.24
N VAL A 52 -0.90 -7.42 -6.18
CA VAL A 52 -0.44 -6.05 -5.90
C VAL A 52 -1.60 -5.10 -5.65
N GLU A 53 -2.69 -5.22 -6.40
CA GLU A 53 -3.89 -4.40 -6.21
C GLU A 53 -4.59 -4.72 -4.89
N GLU A 54 -4.70 -6.01 -4.54
CA GLU A 54 -5.24 -6.42 -3.24
C GLU A 54 -4.39 -5.89 -2.09
N TRP A 55 -3.07 -6.06 -2.18
CA TRP A 55 -2.14 -5.53 -1.19
C TRP A 55 -2.22 -3.99 -1.08
N ALA A 56 -2.27 -3.28 -2.21
CA ALA A 56 -2.38 -1.83 -2.23
C ALA A 56 -3.72 -1.37 -1.63
N ARG A 57 -4.81 -2.09 -1.91
CA ARG A 57 -6.14 -1.85 -1.33
C ARG A 57 -6.13 -2.05 0.18
N GLU A 58 -5.54 -3.15 0.67
CA GLU A 58 -5.38 -3.40 2.10
C GLU A 58 -4.52 -2.34 2.78
N ARG A 59 -3.39 -1.97 2.17
CA ARG A 59 -2.51 -0.91 2.68
C ARG A 59 -3.25 0.42 2.79
N ASN A 60 -3.95 0.82 1.72
CA ASN A 60 -4.75 2.05 1.72
C ASN A 60 -5.87 1.99 2.76
N ALA A 61 -6.54 0.85 2.94
CA ALA A 61 -7.56 0.67 3.98
C ALA A 61 -6.97 0.83 5.39
N ARG A 62 -5.80 0.24 5.65
CA ARG A 62 -5.09 0.38 6.94
C ARG A 62 -4.63 1.83 7.17
N THR A 63 -4.08 2.50 6.16
CA THR A 63 -3.67 3.92 6.25
C THR A 63 -4.89 4.85 6.43
N ALA A 64 -6.00 4.59 5.74
CA ALA A 64 -7.24 5.34 5.91
C ALA A 64 -7.83 5.14 7.30
N LYS A 65 -7.79 3.92 7.85
CA LYS A 65 -8.20 3.63 9.23
C LYS A 65 -7.33 4.38 10.23
N ALA A 66 -6.00 4.30 10.11
CA ALA A 66 -5.06 5.03 10.97
C ALA A 66 -5.23 6.56 10.91
N ARG A 67 -5.52 7.11 9.71
CA ARG A 67 -5.83 8.54 9.54
C ARG A 67 -7.16 8.92 10.20
N SER A 68 -8.16 8.04 10.12
CA SER A 68 -9.49 8.25 10.71
C SER A 68 -9.45 8.18 12.23
N GLU A 69 -8.62 7.32 12.81
CA GLU A 69 -8.40 7.25 14.27
C GLU A 69 -7.74 8.54 14.79
N ARG A 70 -6.70 9.03 14.09
CA ARG A 70 -6.02 10.29 14.44
C ARG A 70 -6.92 11.53 14.37
N LEU A 71 -7.93 11.52 13.48
CA LEU A 71 -8.95 12.58 13.36
C LEU A 71 -10.00 12.53 14.48
N LYS A 72 -10.24 11.36 15.10
CA LYS A 72 -11.17 11.21 16.22
C LYS A 72 -10.55 11.69 17.54
N GLU A 73 -9.26 11.48 17.75
CA GLU A 73 -8.56 11.94 18.97
C GLU A 73 -8.43 13.47 19.05
N THR A 74 -8.45 14.18 17.92
CA THR A 74 -8.31 15.65 17.88
C THR A 74 -9.63 16.42 17.99
N ASN A 75 -10.79 15.75 17.92
CA ASN A 75 -12.11 16.40 18.04
C ASN A 75 -12.72 16.30 19.45
N HIS A 76 -12.00 15.76 20.44
CA HIS A 76 -12.53 15.55 21.80
C HIS A 76 -11.78 16.38 22.87
N THR A 77 -11.30 17.57 22.52
CA THR A 77 -10.57 18.44 23.49
C THR A 77 -10.97 19.91 23.41
N GLU A 78 -12.16 20.27 22.90
CA GLU A 78 -12.64 21.65 23.01
C GLU A 78 -14.16 21.70 23.19
N ASN A 79 -14.65 21.32 24.38
CA ASN A 79 -15.90 21.89 24.91
C ASN A 79 -16.07 21.59 26.41
N HIS A 80 -15.16 22.11 27.23
CA HIS A 80 -15.35 22.22 28.69
C HIS A 80 -14.74 23.54 29.13
N ASP A 81 -15.50 24.62 29.00
CA ASP A 81 -15.59 25.75 29.95
C ASP A 81 -16.21 26.98 29.25
N ALA A 82 -17.53 27.11 29.34
CA ALA A 82 -18.21 28.38 29.14
C ALA A 82 -19.56 28.35 29.89
N PHE A 83 -19.51 28.41 31.22
CA PHE A 83 -20.64 28.80 32.06
C PHE A 83 -20.15 29.54 33.31
#